data_AF-K7FRG5-F1
#
_entry.id   AF-K7FRG5-F1
#
_cell.length_a   1.000
_cell.length_b   1.000
_cell.length_c   1.000
_cell.angle_alpha   90.00
_cell.angle_beta   90.00
_cell.angle_gamma   90.00
#
_symmetry.space_group_name_H-M   'P 1'
#
loop_
_entity.id
_entity.type
_entity.pdbx_description
1 polymer ?
#
loop_
_entity_poly.entity_id
_entity_poly.type
_entity_poly.pdbx_seq_one_letter_code
_entity_poly.pdbx_strand_id
1 'polypeptide(L)'
;PAHVSGPTPACTPLQVIYTLRNPKDVLVSYFYFSKMCSSYEDPESFEQFLGDFLSGDAVPHGSWFNHVRGWMEMKGKDNFFFTTYEELQQDLRGSVQRLCQVLGQALDEGALTAVVENASFRAMRENQMCNSTLLPADIMDQEKGTFLRKGICGDWKNHFTAAQSKAFDGIYRDRMGGLLGAFPW
;
A
#
# COMPACT_ATOMS: atom_id res chain seq x y z
N PRO A 1 9.05 -8.67 54.13
CA PRO A 1 8.88 -7.74 52.98
C PRO A 1 8.02 -8.43 51.89
N ALA A 2 6.73 -8.09 51.84
CA ALA A 2 5.86 -8.54 50.77
C ALA A 2 6.20 -7.74 49.51
N HIS A 3 6.68 -8.40 48.46
CA HIS A 3 6.83 -7.79 47.15
C HIS A 3 5.44 -7.54 46.57
N VAL A 4 5.03 -6.27 46.55
CA VAL A 4 3.89 -5.80 45.77
C VAL A 4 4.34 -5.86 44.30
N SER A 5 3.99 -6.93 43.60
CA SER A 5 3.98 -6.94 42.15
C SER A 5 2.92 -5.94 41.70
N GLY A 6 3.37 -4.79 41.21
CA GLY A 6 2.48 -3.84 40.53
C GLY A 6 1.77 -4.53 39.35
N PRO A 7 0.61 -4.01 38.90
CA PRO A 7 -0.09 -4.58 37.76
C PRO A 7 0.86 -4.58 36.56
N THR A 8 1.14 -5.77 36.03
CA THR A 8 1.79 -5.94 34.73
C THR A 8 0.99 -5.10 33.73
N PRO A 9 1.61 -4.18 32.96
CA PRO A 9 0.87 -3.46 31.94
C PRO A 9 0.22 -4.49 31.03
N ALA A 10 -1.11 -4.46 30.95
CA ALA A 10 -1.84 -5.34 30.06
C ALA A 10 -1.27 -5.12 28.65
N CYS A 11 -0.68 -6.17 28.07
CA CYS A 11 -0.32 -6.13 26.66
C CYS A 11 -1.60 -5.90 25.87
N THR A 12 -1.77 -4.69 25.34
CA THR A 12 -2.82 -4.46 24.37
C THR A 12 -2.55 -5.38 23.17
N PRO A 13 -3.56 -6.09 22.65
CA PRO A 13 -3.36 -6.95 21.49
C PRO A 13 -2.83 -6.10 20.33
N LEU A 14 -1.79 -6.61 19.65
CA LEU A 14 -1.16 -5.92 18.52
C LEU A 14 -2.22 -5.61 17.45
N GLN A 15 -2.37 -4.33 17.12
CA GLN A 15 -3.25 -3.88 16.05
C GLN A 15 -2.49 -3.90 14.72
N VAL A 16 -3.10 -4.49 13.70
CA VAL A 16 -2.55 -4.58 12.35
C VAL A 16 -3.40 -3.73 11.43
N ILE A 17 -2.75 -2.82 10.70
CA ILE A 17 -3.36 -2.00 9.66
C ILE A 17 -2.84 -2.49 8.33
N TYR A 18 -3.72 -3.01 7.49
CA TYR A 18 -3.39 -3.53 6.17
C TYR A 18 -4.05 -2.69 5.08
N THR A 19 -3.20 -2.12 4.22
CA THR A 19 -3.64 -1.34 3.05
C THR A 19 -3.38 -2.16 1.79
N LEU A 20 -4.43 -2.31 0.99
CA LEU A 20 -4.38 -2.96 -0.32
C LEU A 20 -4.56 -1.94 -1.44
N ARG A 21 -4.13 -2.26 -2.66
CA ARG A 21 -4.34 -1.43 -3.84
C ARG A 21 -4.57 -2.31 -5.06
N ASN A 22 -5.26 -1.79 -6.08
CA ASN A 22 -5.40 -2.46 -7.37
C ASN A 22 -4.03 -2.96 -7.87
N PRO A 23 -3.89 -4.26 -8.18
CA PRO A 23 -2.59 -4.85 -8.49
C PRO A 23 -1.93 -4.28 -9.74
N LYS A 24 -2.72 -3.78 -10.71
CA LYS A 24 -2.16 -3.13 -11.91
C LYS A 24 -1.51 -1.79 -11.57
N ASP A 25 -2.10 -1.02 -10.67
CA ASP A 25 -1.48 0.23 -10.18
C ASP A 25 -0.30 -0.05 -9.25
N VAL A 26 -0.35 -1.12 -8.45
CA VAL A 26 0.81 -1.60 -7.68
C VAL A 26 1.96 -1.89 -8.62
N LEU A 27 1.73 -2.67 -9.67
CA LEU A 27 2.74 -3.03 -10.65
C LEU A 27 3.38 -1.80 -11.30
N VAL A 28 2.58 -0.83 -11.77
CA VAL A 28 3.13 0.42 -12.33
C VAL A 28 3.96 1.17 -11.30
N SER A 29 3.46 1.31 -10.06
CA SER A 29 4.21 1.99 -9.00
C SER A 29 5.54 1.28 -8.72
N TYR A 30 5.51 -0.06 -8.71
CA TYR A 30 6.65 -0.90 -8.43
C TYR A 30 7.70 -0.82 -9.54
N PHE A 31 7.28 -0.85 -10.81
CA PHE A 31 8.17 -0.67 -11.95
C PHE A 31 9.00 0.61 -11.85
N TYR A 32 8.39 1.74 -11.48
CA TYR A 32 9.13 2.99 -11.28
C TYR A 32 9.97 2.99 -10.00
N PHE A 33 9.50 2.35 -8.94
CA PHE A 33 10.25 2.23 -7.70
C PHE A 33 11.54 1.40 -7.88
N SER A 34 11.48 0.30 -8.63
CA SER A 34 12.64 -0.55 -8.92
C SER A 34 13.74 0.18 -9.71
N LYS A 35 13.36 1.15 -10.55
CA LYS A 35 14.34 1.99 -11.27
C LYS A 35 15.16 2.88 -10.34
N MET A 36 14.53 3.39 -9.28
CA MET A 36 15.14 4.38 -8.39
C MET A 36 15.76 3.77 -7.13
N CYS A 37 15.27 2.62 -6.65
CA CYS A 37 15.77 2.01 -5.43
C CYS A 37 16.93 1.05 -5.73
N SER A 38 18.13 1.35 -5.23
CA SER A 38 19.36 0.61 -5.56
C SER A 38 19.39 -0.85 -5.09
N SER A 39 18.51 -1.22 -4.16
CA SER A 39 18.34 -2.61 -3.69
C SER A 39 17.54 -3.48 -4.68
N TYR A 40 17.07 -2.90 -5.79
CA TYR A 40 16.26 -3.56 -6.80
C TYR A 40 17.01 -3.54 -8.14
N GLU A 41 16.81 -4.60 -8.92
CA GLU A 41 17.30 -4.63 -10.30
C GLU A 41 16.51 -3.63 -11.15
N ASP A 42 17.22 -2.86 -11.98
CA ASP A 42 16.61 -1.91 -12.91
C ASP A 42 15.88 -2.70 -14.00
N PRO A 43 14.54 -2.59 -14.12
CA PRO A 43 13.78 -3.41 -15.05
C PRO A 43 14.04 -3.01 -16.50
N GLU A 44 14.37 -4.01 -17.34
CA GLU A 44 14.69 -3.81 -18.75
C GLU A 44 13.52 -3.22 -19.55
N SER A 45 12.31 -3.68 -19.25
CA SER A 45 11.09 -3.20 -19.89
C SER A 45 9.86 -3.41 -19.00
N PHE A 46 8.78 -2.68 -19.30
CA PHE A 46 7.51 -2.89 -18.61
C PHE A 46 6.93 -4.28 -18.86
N GLU A 47 7.17 -4.86 -20.04
CA GLU A 47 6.68 -6.19 -20.40
C GLU A 47 7.38 -7.29 -19.61
N GLN A 48 8.71 -7.22 -19.48
CA GLN A 48 9.48 -8.15 -18.64
C GLN A 48 9.03 -8.02 -17.18
N PHE A 49 8.96 -6.80 -16.64
CA PHE A 49 8.54 -6.58 -15.27
C PHE A 49 7.09 -7.04 -15.00
N LEU A 50 6.20 -6.94 -16.00
CA LEU A 50 4.85 -7.48 -15.92
C LEU A 50 4.86 -9.01 -15.76
N GLY A 51 5.69 -9.70 -16.55
CA GLY A 51 5.88 -11.15 -16.44
C GLY A 51 6.39 -11.56 -15.05
N ASP A 52 7.39 -10.84 -14.55
CA ASP A 52 8.01 -11.11 -13.25
C ASP A 52 7.03 -10.89 -12.10
N PHE A 53 6.28 -9.79 -12.13
CA PHE A 53 5.24 -9.52 -11.14
C PHE A 53 4.15 -10.59 -11.12
N LEU A 54 3.75 -11.09 -12.29
CA LEU A 54 2.72 -12.14 -12.41
C LEU A 54 3.25 -13.51 -11.95
N SER A 55 4.52 -13.83 -12.20
CA SER A 55 5.15 -15.05 -11.68
C SER A 55 5.24 -15.00 -10.15
N GLY A 56 5.66 -13.86 -9.60
CA GLY A 56 5.94 -13.66 -8.19
C GLY A 56 7.32 -14.14 -7.74
N ASP A 57 8.16 -14.65 -8.65
CA ASP A 57 9.46 -15.24 -8.31
C ASP A 57 10.63 -14.25 -8.45
N ALA A 58 10.49 -13.28 -9.37
CA ALA A 58 11.54 -12.31 -9.72
C ALA A 58 11.26 -10.88 -9.18
N VAL A 59 10.35 -10.74 -8.21
CA VAL A 59 10.07 -9.47 -7.54
C VAL A 59 10.28 -9.60 -6.03
N PRO A 60 10.92 -8.61 -5.38
CA PRO A 60 11.00 -8.61 -3.92
C PRO A 60 9.62 -8.69 -3.27
N HIS A 61 9.56 -9.36 -2.12
CA HIS A 61 8.34 -9.70 -1.37
C HIS A 61 7.42 -10.74 -2.02
N GLY A 62 7.78 -11.26 -3.20
CA GLY A 62 7.12 -12.40 -3.83
C GLY A 62 5.77 -12.08 -4.47
N SER A 63 4.93 -13.11 -4.62
CA SER A 63 3.64 -13.00 -5.30
C SER A 63 2.65 -12.08 -4.57
N TRP A 64 2.24 -11.01 -5.25
CA TRP A 64 1.15 -10.13 -4.78
C TRP A 64 -0.12 -10.91 -4.45
N PHE A 65 -0.49 -11.90 -5.28
CA PHE A 65 -1.69 -12.70 -5.08
C PHE A 65 -1.65 -13.49 -3.76
N ASN A 66 -0.52 -14.13 -3.47
CA ASN A 66 -0.36 -14.89 -2.23
C ASN A 66 -0.33 -13.96 -1.01
N HIS A 67 0.36 -12.83 -1.13
CA HIS A 67 0.41 -11.81 -0.08
C HIS A 67 -1.00 -11.32 0.30
N VAL A 68 -1.82 -10.96 -0.70
CA VAL A 68 -3.18 -10.49 -0.46
C VAL A 68 -4.05 -11.59 0.11
N ARG A 69 -4.00 -12.80 -0.46
CA ARG A 69 -4.80 -13.92 0.05
C ARG A 69 -4.49 -14.22 1.51
N GLY A 70 -3.21 -14.30 1.88
CA GLY A 70 -2.78 -14.56 3.25
C GLY A 70 -3.26 -13.48 4.23
N TRP A 71 -3.13 -12.20 3.89
CA TRP A 71 -3.63 -11.13 4.75
C TRP A 71 -5.15 -11.08 4.84
N MET A 72 -5.86 -11.43 3.76
CA MET A 72 -7.31 -11.44 3.75
C MET A 72 -7.92 -12.54 4.63
N GLU A 73 -7.15 -13.56 5.03
CA GLU A 73 -7.56 -14.52 6.07
C GLU A 73 -7.71 -13.87 7.47
N MET A 74 -7.14 -12.69 7.67
CA MET A 74 -7.29 -11.91 8.90
C MET A 74 -8.54 -11.02 8.92
N LYS A 75 -9.23 -10.87 7.78
CA LYS A 75 -10.40 -10.01 7.66
C LYS A 75 -11.50 -10.44 8.64
N GLY A 76 -12.00 -9.49 9.42
CA GLY A 76 -13.03 -9.71 10.44
C GLY A 76 -12.49 -10.00 11.85
N LYS A 77 -11.17 -10.07 12.04
CA LYS A 77 -10.57 -10.12 13.38
C LYS A 77 -10.53 -8.71 14.00
N ASP A 78 -10.83 -8.61 15.29
CA ASP A 78 -10.94 -7.33 16.01
C ASP A 78 -9.65 -6.49 15.99
N ASN A 79 -8.49 -7.12 15.86
CA ASN A 79 -7.18 -6.46 15.82
C ASN A 79 -6.64 -6.25 14.39
N PHE A 80 -7.49 -6.36 13.37
CA PHE A 80 -7.11 -6.20 11.96
C PHE A 80 -7.98 -5.15 11.26
N PHE A 81 -7.39 -3.99 10.98
CA PHE A 81 -7.99 -2.96 10.15
C PHE A 81 -7.58 -3.16 8.69
N PHE A 82 -8.56 -3.22 7.80
CA PHE A 82 -8.38 -3.35 6.36
C PHE A 82 -8.92 -2.11 5.65
N THR A 83 -8.15 -1.56 4.71
CA THR A 83 -8.61 -0.53 3.78
C THR A 83 -7.95 -0.73 2.42
N THR A 84 -8.58 -0.21 1.38
CA THR A 84 -7.95 -0.07 0.06
C THR A 84 -7.42 1.35 -0.15
N TYR A 85 -6.40 1.49 -0.97
CA TYR A 85 -5.87 2.79 -1.42
C TYR A 85 -6.95 3.57 -2.18
N GLU A 86 -7.80 2.86 -2.91
CA GLU A 86 -8.95 3.41 -3.63
C GLU A 86 -9.96 4.05 -2.66
N GLU A 87 -10.27 3.40 -1.52
CA GLU A 87 -11.10 3.99 -0.46
C GLU A 87 -10.42 5.21 0.20
N LEU A 88 -9.10 5.17 0.40
CA LEU A 88 -8.34 6.31 0.92
C LEU A 88 -8.42 7.52 -0.04
N GLN A 89 -8.40 7.27 -1.36
CA GLN A 89 -8.52 8.32 -2.37
C GLN A 89 -9.96 8.83 -2.49
N GLN A 90 -10.95 7.96 -2.33
CA GLN A 90 -12.37 8.32 -2.43
C GLN A 90 -12.85 9.12 -1.21
N ASP A 91 -12.47 8.71 -0.01
CA ASP A 91 -12.84 9.37 1.24
C ASP A 91 -11.74 9.20 2.30
N LEU A 92 -10.74 10.07 2.24
CA LEU A 92 -9.64 10.10 3.19
C LEU A 92 -10.15 10.39 4.62
N ARG A 93 -11.08 11.34 4.77
CA ARG A 93 -11.59 11.75 6.09
C ARG A 93 -12.32 10.60 6.77
N GLY A 94 -13.25 9.95 6.09
CA GLY A 94 -13.97 8.81 6.64
C GLY A 94 -13.03 7.63 6.91
N SER A 95 -12.00 7.42 6.09
CA SER A 95 -11.01 6.37 6.32
C SER A 95 -10.16 6.63 7.57
N VAL A 96 -9.73 7.87 7.81
CA VAL A 96 -9.05 8.28 9.06
C VAL A 96 -9.98 8.08 10.26
N GLN A 97 -11.26 8.46 10.16
CA GLN A 97 -12.24 8.25 11.23
C GLN A 97 -12.43 6.76 11.56
N ARG A 98 -12.54 5.88 10.56
CA ARG A 98 -12.62 4.42 10.78
C ARG A 98 -11.35 3.87 11.42
N LEU A 99 -10.18 4.34 11.00
CA LEU A 99 -8.92 3.95 11.62
C LEU A 99 -8.86 4.37 13.10
N CYS A 100 -9.22 5.62 13.40
CA CYS A 100 -9.34 6.15 14.76
C CYS A 100 -10.25 5.31 15.66
N GLN A 101 -11.38 4.83 15.13
CA GLN A 101 -12.29 3.93 15.85
C GLN A 101 -11.59 2.61 16.23
N VAL A 102 -10.86 1.99 15.29
CA VAL A 102 -10.11 0.76 15.58
C VAL A 102 -9.01 1.03 16.60
N LEU A 103 -8.27 2.13 16.47
CA LEU A 103 -7.21 2.51 17.42
C LEU A 103 -7.75 2.93 18.80
N GLY A 104 -9.07 3.08 18.97
CA GLY A 104 -9.68 3.58 20.20
C GLY A 104 -9.31 5.03 20.52
N GLN A 105 -8.93 5.81 19.49
CA GLN A 105 -8.48 7.19 19.61
C GLN A 105 -9.41 8.12 18.82
N ALA A 106 -10.35 8.75 19.53
CA ALA A 106 -11.15 9.81 18.93
C ALA A 106 -10.31 11.08 18.72
N LEU A 107 -10.40 11.66 17.53
CA LEU A 107 -9.84 12.97 17.21
C LEU A 107 -10.97 14.01 17.24
N ASP A 108 -10.67 15.20 17.74
CA ASP A 108 -11.56 16.35 17.52
C ASP A 108 -11.53 16.81 16.05
N GLU A 109 -12.48 17.65 15.67
CA GLU A 109 -12.63 18.12 14.28
C GLU A 109 -11.39 18.87 13.76
N GLY A 110 -10.68 19.59 14.62
CA GLY A 110 -9.46 20.31 14.28
C GLY A 110 -8.31 19.35 14.00
N ALA A 111 -8.08 18.41 14.92
CA ALA A 111 -7.07 17.36 14.76
C ALA A 111 -7.34 16.48 13.53
N LEU A 112 -8.60 16.07 13.31
CA LEU A 112 -8.99 15.28 12.15
C LEU A 112 -8.74 16.03 10.84
N THR A 113 -9.07 17.33 10.79
CA THR A 113 -8.81 18.17 9.61
C THR A 113 -7.32 18.30 9.36
N ALA A 114 -6.52 18.56 10.39
CA ALA A 114 -5.07 18.61 10.28
C ALA A 114 -4.47 17.29 9.77
N VAL A 115 -4.94 16.13 10.25
CA VAL A 115 -4.47 14.83 9.76
C VAL A 115 -4.79 14.65 8.27
N VAL A 116 -6.02 14.96 7.85
CA VAL A 116 -6.43 14.84 6.44
C VAL A 116 -5.62 15.75 5.52
N GLU A 117 -5.37 17.00 5.94
CA GLU A 117 -4.57 17.95 5.18
C GLU A 117 -3.11 17.49 5.04
N ASN A 118 -2.49 17.05 6.15
CA ASN A 118 -1.11 16.59 6.16
C ASN A 118 -0.91 15.24 5.45
N ALA A 119 -1.93 14.37 5.44
CA ALA A 119 -1.92 13.12 4.70
C ALA A 119 -2.29 13.28 3.21
N SER A 120 -2.63 14.50 2.76
CA SER A 120 -2.88 14.75 1.35
C SER A 120 -1.63 14.52 0.50
N PHE A 121 -1.81 14.04 -0.73
CA PHE A 121 -0.68 13.75 -1.62
C PHE A 121 0.22 14.97 -1.82
N ARG A 122 -0.37 16.16 -1.96
CA ARG A 122 0.37 17.42 -2.09
C ARG A 122 1.25 17.68 -0.86
N ALA A 123 0.66 17.66 0.33
CA ALA A 123 1.39 17.93 1.56
C ALA A 123 2.52 16.91 1.79
N MET A 124 2.24 15.62 1.58
CA MET A 124 3.25 14.57 1.69
C MET A 124 4.39 14.73 0.67
N ARG A 125 4.07 15.15 -0.57
CA ARG A 125 5.07 15.34 -1.63
C ARG A 125 6.01 16.51 -1.33
N GLU A 126 5.49 17.57 -0.74
CA GLU A 126 6.27 18.75 -0.32
C GLU A 126 7.07 18.48 0.97
N ASN A 127 6.71 17.47 1.76
CA ASN A 127 7.37 17.11 3.02
C ASN A 127 8.58 16.17 2.80
N GLN A 128 9.78 16.66 3.10
CA GLN A 128 11.04 15.90 2.99
C GLN A 128 11.10 14.63 3.86
N MET A 129 10.33 14.58 4.96
CA MET A 129 10.22 13.39 5.81
C MET A 129 9.40 12.27 5.16
N CYS A 130 8.60 12.57 4.13
CA CYS A 130 7.68 11.63 3.50
C CYS A 130 8.06 11.27 2.05
N ASN A 131 8.82 12.13 1.36
CA ASN A 131 9.07 12.02 -0.07
C ASN A 131 10.41 11.34 -0.43
N SER A 132 11.14 10.84 0.57
CA SER A 132 12.43 10.14 0.44
C SER A 132 13.60 10.98 -0.09
N THR A 133 13.50 12.31 -0.17
CA THR A 133 14.61 13.16 -0.65
C THR A 133 15.78 13.27 0.33
N LEU A 134 15.58 12.86 1.59
CA LEU A 134 16.64 12.79 2.60
C LEU A 134 17.51 11.53 2.48
N LEU A 135 17.09 10.56 1.65
CA LEU A 135 17.89 9.36 1.40
C LEU A 135 19.05 9.70 0.44
N PRO A 136 20.25 9.17 0.71
CA PRO A 136 21.38 9.21 -0.23
C PRO A 136 21.02 8.66 -1.62
N ALA A 137 21.64 9.21 -2.68
CA ALA A 137 21.37 8.83 -4.07
C ALA A 137 21.76 7.38 -4.38
N ASP A 138 22.73 6.81 -3.66
CA ASP A 138 23.11 5.39 -3.74
C ASP A 138 22.10 4.44 -3.06
N ILE A 139 21.11 4.97 -2.34
CA ILE A 139 19.96 4.23 -1.81
C ILE A 139 18.71 4.50 -2.66
N MET A 140 18.48 5.76 -3.01
CA MET A 140 17.30 6.22 -3.74
C MET A 140 17.68 7.29 -4.76
N ASP A 141 17.78 6.90 -6.03
CA ASP A 141 18.15 7.77 -7.14
C ASP A 141 16.96 8.65 -7.57
N GLN A 142 16.97 9.91 -7.12
CA GLN A 142 15.93 10.89 -7.43
C GLN A 142 16.04 11.45 -8.87
N GLU A 143 17.10 11.16 -9.63
CA GLU A 143 17.20 11.56 -11.04
C GLU A 143 16.38 10.64 -11.95
N LYS A 144 16.22 9.38 -11.55
CA LYS A 144 15.41 8.37 -12.27
C LYS A 144 13.90 8.49 -12.01
N GLY A 145 13.50 9.24 -10.99
CA GLY A 145 12.08 9.39 -10.64
C GLY A 145 11.87 10.02 -9.28
N THR A 146 10.61 10.07 -8.85
CA THR A 146 10.25 10.56 -7.50
C THR A 146 9.42 9.51 -6.77
N PHE A 147 9.69 9.34 -5.47
CA PHE A 147 9.00 8.34 -4.64
C PHE A 147 7.48 8.58 -4.61
N LEU A 148 7.08 9.82 -4.33
CA LEU A 148 5.69 10.28 -4.44
C LEU A 148 5.40 10.74 -5.89
N ARG A 149 5.19 9.76 -6.77
CA ARG A 149 5.13 9.94 -8.24
C ARG A 149 3.86 10.66 -8.74
N LYS A 150 2.68 10.03 -8.61
CA LYS A 150 1.39 10.59 -9.10
C LYS A 150 0.27 10.61 -8.07
N GLY A 151 0.22 9.64 -7.16
CA GLY A 151 -0.80 9.62 -6.10
C GLY A 151 -2.24 9.42 -6.59
N ILE A 152 -2.45 8.66 -7.67
CA ILE A 152 -3.78 8.46 -8.28
C ILE A 152 -4.13 6.97 -8.44
N CYS A 153 -5.41 6.68 -8.58
CA CYS A 153 -5.94 5.37 -9.00
C CYS A 153 -6.11 5.34 -10.53
N GLY A 154 -5.83 4.20 -11.15
CA GLY A 154 -6.06 3.94 -12.56
C GLY A 154 -4.94 4.38 -13.50
N ASP A 155 -3.75 4.69 -12.99
CA ASP A 155 -2.60 5.05 -13.83
C ASP A 155 -2.14 3.87 -14.70
N TRP A 156 -2.45 2.65 -14.30
CA TRP A 156 -2.26 1.45 -15.12
C TRP A 156 -2.84 1.57 -16.53
N LYS A 157 -3.92 2.33 -16.73
CA LYS A 157 -4.54 2.56 -18.05
C LYS A 157 -3.60 3.28 -19.03
N ASN A 158 -2.61 4.01 -18.52
CA ASN A 158 -1.61 4.72 -19.32
C ASN A 158 -0.38 3.84 -19.65
N HIS A 159 -0.27 2.64 -19.09
CA HIS A 159 0.92 1.80 -19.18
C HIS A 159 0.64 0.44 -19.82
N PHE A 160 -0.53 -0.15 -19.53
CA PHE A 160 -0.93 -1.44 -20.08
C PHE A 160 -1.45 -1.27 -21.50
N THR A 161 -1.03 -2.16 -22.39
CA THR A 161 -1.78 -2.39 -23.64
C THR A 161 -3.10 -3.10 -23.32
N ALA A 162 -4.07 -3.01 -24.23
CA ALA A 162 -5.35 -3.71 -24.09
C ALA A 162 -5.15 -5.24 -23.94
N ALA A 163 -4.17 -5.81 -24.66
CA ALA A 163 -3.84 -7.23 -24.58
C ALA A 163 -3.26 -7.61 -23.21
N GLN A 164 -2.30 -6.83 -22.71
CA GLN A 164 -1.72 -7.03 -21.37
C GLN A 164 -2.78 -6.91 -20.28
N SER A 165 -3.64 -5.90 -20.34
CA SER A 165 -4.73 -5.74 -19.38
C SER A 165 -5.65 -6.96 -19.38
N LYS A 166 -6.07 -7.42 -20.56
CA LYS A 166 -6.95 -8.60 -20.68
C LYS A 166 -6.30 -9.88 -20.15
N ALA A 167 -5.02 -10.09 -20.43
CA ALA A 167 -4.27 -11.24 -19.91
C ALA A 167 -4.15 -11.17 -18.37
N PHE A 168 -3.84 -9.99 -17.84
CA PHE A 168 -3.80 -9.74 -16.39
C PHE A 168 -5.15 -10.06 -15.74
N ASP A 169 -6.26 -9.61 -16.33
CA ASP A 169 -7.62 -9.84 -15.81
C ASP A 169 -7.98 -11.32 -15.75
N GLY A 170 -7.52 -12.12 -16.72
CA GLY A 170 -7.66 -13.58 -16.68
C GLY A 170 -6.93 -14.19 -15.50
N ILE A 171 -5.64 -13.88 -15.34
CA ILE A 171 -4.82 -14.39 -14.23
C ILE A 171 -5.37 -13.94 -12.88
N TYR A 172 -5.80 -12.68 -12.78
CA TYR A 172 -6.40 -12.13 -11.57
C TYR A 172 -7.68 -12.89 -11.19
N ARG A 173 -8.56 -13.17 -12.16
CA ARG A 173 -9.78 -13.95 -11.95
C ARG A 173 -9.47 -15.36 -11.43
N ASP A 174 -8.49 -16.01 -12.04
CA ASP A 174 -8.11 -17.37 -11.69
C ASP A 174 -7.49 -17.44 -10.28
N ARG A 175 -6.62 -16.49 -9.93
CA ARG A 175 -5.88 -16.50 -8.65
C ARG A 175 -6.66 -15.91 -7.48
N MET A 176 -7.56 -14.97 -7.75
CA MET A 176 -8.33 -14.22 -6.74
C MET A 176 -9.82 -14.58 -6.72
N GLY A 177 -10.25 -15.67 -7.37
CA GLY A 177 -11.66 -16.06 -7.54
C GLY A 177 -12.56 -15.90 -6.31
N GLY A 178 -12.09 -16.33 -5.12
CA GLY A 178 -12.84 -16.20 -3.85
C GLY A 178 -12.92 -14.79 -3.26
N LEU A 179 -12.21 -13.81 -3.84
CA LEU A 179 -12.08 -12.44 -3.37
C LEU A 179 -12.48 -11.40 -4.44
N LEU A 180 -12.99 -11.81 -5.60
CA LEU A 180 -13.25 -10.89 -6.73
C LEU A 180 -14.26 -9.76 -6.42
N GLY A 181 -15.18 -9.98 -5.49
CA GLY A 181 -16.14 -8.95 -5.04
C GLY A 181 -15.70 -8.19 -3.78
N ALA A 182 -14.49 -8.45 -3.26
CA ALA A 182 -14.03 -7.88 -2.01
C ALA A 182 -13.41 -6.47 -2.17
N PHE A 183 -13.20 -6.01 -3.40
CA PHE A 183 -12.41 -4.82 -3.72
C PHE A 183 -13.14 -3.91 -4.72
N PRO A 184 -12.90 -2.59 -4.69
CA PRO A 184 -13.72 -1.60 -5.40
C PRO A 184 -13.35 -1.37 -6.87
N TRP A 185 -12.43 -2.15 -7.46
CA TRP A 185 -11.90 -1.94 -8.82
C TRP A 185 -12.33 -2.99 -9.84
#